data_AF-A0A9D9K6U5-F1
#
_entry.id   AF-A0A9D9K6U5-F1
#
_cell.length_a   1.000
_cell.length_b   1.000
_cell.length_c   1.000
_cell.angle_alpha   90.00
_cell.angle_beta   90.00
_cell.angle_gamma   90.00
#
_symmetry.space_group_name_H-M   'P 1'
#
loop_
_entity.id
_entity.type
_entity.pdbx_description
1 polymer ?
#
loop_
_entity_poly.entity_id
_entity_poly.type
_entity_poly.pdbx_seq_one_letter_code
_entity_poly.pdbx_strand_id
1 'polypeptide(L)'
;MKFASAFSVVTDKQIRDKTATTWVQKIINYVFADLSICEKVTSWIREMKPEISEGMMSYELNNLLLEAFKSSLQIVLIIDELSPEQESTIRNVVNAFKLEDGNSVGFKAYVVRLQQRLQTIDGDAQYALSVQ
;
A
#
# COMPACT_ATOMS: atom_id res chain seq x y z
N MET A 1 -23.67 -20.38 8.72
CA MET A 1 -22.44 -19.65 9.08
C MET A 1 -21.23 -20.56 8.91
N LYS A 2 -20.42 -20.36 7.87
CA LYS A 2 -19.05 -20.90 7.76
C LYS A 2 -18.19 -19.91 6.97
N PHE A 3 -17.76 -18.84 7.64
CA PHE A 3 -16.62 -18.06 7.15
C PHE A 3 -15.36 -18.72 7.73
N ALA A 4 -14.97 -19.84 7.11
CA ALA A 4 -13.70 -20.49 7.38
C ALA A 4 -12.72 -20.09 6.27
N SER A 5 -12.37 -18.81 6.21
CA SER A 5 -11.22 -18.38 5.39
C SER A 5 -9.99 -18.48 6.28
N ALA A 6 -9.17 -19.50 6.04
CA ALA A 6 -7.82 -19.54 6.59
C ALA A 6 -7.02 -18.41 5.90
N PHE A 7 -6.91 -17.25 6.55
CA PHE A 7 -5.99 -16.22 6.12
C PHE A 7 -4.58 -16.68 6.46
N SER A 8 -3.86 -17.20 5.47
CA SER A 8 -2.41 -17.38 5.58
C SER A 8 -1.76 -16.04 5.28
N VAL A 9 -1.42 -15.27 6.32
CA VAL A 9 -0.54 -14.13 6.16
C VAL A 9 0.87 -14.69 6.03
N VAL A 10 1.36 -14.79 4.80
CA VAL A 10 2.76 -15.16 4.54
C VAL A 10 3.64 -13.97 4.96
N THR A 11 4.05 -13.97 6.22
CA THR A 11 4.96 -12.98 6.80
C THR A 11 6.43 -13.34 6.50
N ASP A 12 6.72 -13.83 5.29
CA ASP A 12 8.10 -14.14 4.92
C ASP A 12 8.90 -12.84 4.84
N LYS A 13 9.69 -12.60 5.89
CA LYS A 13 10.53 -11.42 6.05
C LYS A 13 11.50 -11.27 4.89
N GLN A 14 12.07 -12.35 4.37
CA GLN A 14 13.03 -12.28 3.27
C GLN A 14 12.35 -11.81 1.99
N ILE A 15 11.16 -12.34 1.68
CA ILE A 15 10.39 -11.90 0.52
C ILE A 15 9.99 -10.43 0.66
N ARG A 16 9.55 -10.01 1.85
CA ARG A 16 9.20 -8.61 2.14
C ARG A 16 10.40 -7.68 1.96
N ASP A 17 11.54 -7.99 2.57
CA ASP A 17 12.75 -7.15 2.53
C ASP A 17 13.29 -7.04 1.10
N LYS A 18 13.26 -8.14 0.34
CA LYS A 18 13.63 -8.14 -1.09
C LYS A 18 12.69 -7.28 -1.92
N THR A 19 11.39 -7.37 -1.66
CA THR A 19 10.36 -6.59 -2.37
C THR A 19 10.53 -5.10 -2.06
N ALA A 20 10.69 -4.74 -0.79
CA ALA A 20 10.94 -3.36 -0.36
C ALA A 20 12.19 -2.80 -1.05
N THR A 21 13.32 -3.52 -0.99
CA THR A 21 14.57 -3.09 -1.65
C THR A 21 14.39 -2.87 -3.16
N THR A 22 13.65 -3.77 -3.82
CA THR A 22 13.36 -3.65 -5.27
C THR A 22 12.54 -2.40 -5.58
N TRP A 23 11.52 -2.11 -4.79
CA TRP A 23 10.68 -0.93 -4.98
C TRP A 23 11.39 0.36 -4.64
N VAL A 24 12.17 0.39 -3.56
CA VAL A 24 13.00 1.53 -3.20
C VAL A 24 13.95 1.87 -4.33
N GLN A 25 14.63 0.87 -4.92
CA GLN A 25 15.51 1.11 -6.06
C GLN A 25 14.76 1.69 -7.27
N LYS A 26 13.55 1.21 -7.57
CA LYS A 26 12.73 1.77 -8.66
C LYS A 26 12.35 3.22 -8.41
N ILE A 27 11.98 3.57 -7.17
CA ILE A 27 11.63 4.94 -6.79
C ILE A 27 12.85 5.85 -6.91
N ILE A 28 13.99 5.43 -6.37
CA ILE A 28 15.25 6.18 -6.48
C ILE A 28 15.60 6.41 -7.95
N ASN A 29 15.59 5.36 -8.77
CA ASN A 29 15.89 5.48 -10.20
C ASN A 29 14.94 6.45 -10.90
N TYR A 30 13.65 6.44 -10.55
CA TYR A 30 12.66 7.37 -11.12
C TYR A 30 12.92 8.81 -10.68
N VAL A 31 13.20 9.05 -9.40
CA VAL A 31 13.47 10.38 -8.85
C VAL A 31 14.73 11.00 -9.46
N PHE A 32 15.82 10.23 -9.56
CA PHE A 32 17.09 10.73 -10.10
C PHE A 32 17.17 10.70 -11.62
N ALA A 33 16.19 10.14 -12.32
CA ALA A 33 16.09 10.22 -13.78
C ALA A 33 15.55 11.58 -14.27
N ASP A 34 14.85 12.33 -13.41
CA ASP A 34 14.27 13.63 -13.74
C ASP A 34 14.80 14.71 -12.78
N LEU A 35 15.48 15.72 -13.33
CA LEU A 35 16.07 16.81 -12.56
C LEU A 35 15.04 17.59 -11.74
N SER A 36 13.84 17.83 -12.27
CA SER A 36 12.79 18.59 -11.57
C SER A 36 12.24 17.84 -10.36
N ILE A 37 12.08 16.51 -10.50
CA ILE A 37 11.65 15.64 -9.41
C ILE A 37 12.78 15.51 -8.38
N CYS A 38 14.01 15.34 -8.83
CA CYS A 38 15.19 15.26 -7.99
C CYS A 38 15.34 16.52 -7.12
N GLU A 39 15.25 17.72 -7.69
CA GLU A 39 15.34 18.98 -6.96
C GLU A 39 14.25 19.09 -5.89
N LYS A 40 13.01 18.74 -6.25
CA LYS A 40 11.87 18.75 -5.33
C LYS A 40 12.03 17.78 -4.16
N VAL A 41 12.46 16.55 -4.44
CA VAL A 41 12.70 15.55 -3.38
C VAL A 41 13.89 15.98 -2.50
N THR A 42 14.93 16.54 -3.10
CA THR A 42 16.09 17.06 -2.38
C THR A 42 15.71 18.21 -1.45
N SER A 43 14.81 19.12 -1.88
CA SER A 43 14.33 20.20 -1.01
C SER A 43 13.58 19.67 0.20
N TRP A 44 12.71 18.67 0.02
CA TRP A 44 12.00 18.03 1.13
C TRP A 44 12.95 17.37 2.14
N ILE A 45 13.99 16.69 1.66
CA ILE A 45 14.99 16.08 2.55
C ILE A 45 15.76 17.16 3.31
N ARG A 46 16.11 18.29 2.67
CA ARG A 46 16.75 19.43 3.36
C ARG A 46 15.86 20.07 4.40
N GLU A 47 14.56 20.19 4.14
CA GLU A 47 13.60 20.71 5.13
C GLU A 47 13.55 19.82 6.37
N MET A 48 13.64 18.50 6.19
CA MET A 48 13.67 17.53 7.29
C MET A 48 15.03 17.43 8.00
N LYS A 49 16.12 17.50 7.24
CA LYS A 49 17.51 17.35 7.71
C LYS A 49 18.40 18.42 7.07
N PRO A 50 18.45 19.64 7.63
CA PRO A 50 19.17 20.77 7.02
C PRO A 50 20.68 20.59 6.91
N GLU A 51 21.27 19.77 7.78
CA GLU A 51 22.72 19.56 7.86
C GLU A 51 23.26 18.50 6.89
N ILE A 52 22.38 17.84 6.13
CA ILE A 52 22.80 16.76 5.24
C ILE A 52 23.53 17.31 4.00
N SER A 53 24.68 16.70 3.68
CA SER A 53 25.43 17.04 2.48
C SER A 53 24.74 16.51 1.21
N GLU A 54 24.90 17.22 0.09
CA GLU A 54 24.32 16.82 -1.20
C GLU A 54 24.71 15.39 -1.60
N GLY A 55 25.98 15.01 -1.37
CA GLY A 55 26.49 13.68 -1.68
C GLY A 55 25.81 12.54 -0.91
N MET A 56 25.12 12.85 0.20
CA MET A 56 24.42 11.87 1.03
C MET A 56 22.91 11.80 0.76
N MET A 57 22.37 12.66 -0.11
CA MET A 57 20.92 12.75 -0.35
C MET A 57 20.31 11.44 -0.85
N SER A 58 20.94 10.79 -1.83
CA SER A 58 20.44 9.51 -2.35
C SER A 58 20.47 8.40 -1.31
N TYR A 59 21.47 8.40 -0.43
CA TYR A 59 21.59 7.42 0.65
C TYR A 59 20.51 7.65 1.72
N GLU A 60 20.28 8.89 2.09
CA GLU A 60 19.25 9.24 3.06
C GLU A 60 17.84 8.93 2.54
N LEU A 61 17.55 9.29 1.28
CA LEU A 61 16.29 8.95 0.63
C LEU A 61 16.05 7.44 0.65
N ASN A 62 17.08 6.64 0.33
CA ASN A 62 17.00 5.19 0.38
C ASN A 62 16.62 4.68 1.78
N ASN A 63 17.25 5.22 2.82
CA ASN A 63 16.98 4.79 4.19
C ASN A 63 15.56 5.16 4.64
N LEU A 64 15.14 6.40 4.37
CA LEU A 64 13.79 6.87 4.69
C LEU A 64 12.71 6.02 4.00
N LEU A 65 12.92 5.68 2.72
CA LEU A 65 11.99 4.82 1.99
C LEU A 65 11.96 3.40 2.57
N LEU A 66 13.13 2.80 2.86
CA LEU A 66 13.20 1.47 3.46
C LEU A 66 12.51 1.43 4.83
N GLU A 67 12.71 2.46 5.65
CA GLU A 67 12.04 2.60 6.95
C GLU A 67 10.53 2.73 6.80
N ALA A 68 10.05 3.53 5.84
CA ALA A 68 8.63 3.66 5.54
C ALA A 68 8.01 2.33 5.08
N PHE A 69 8.70 1.55 4.24
CA PHE A 69 8.24 0.22 3.82
C PHE A 69 8.19 -0.78 4.97
N LYS A 70 9.13 -0.69 5.92
CA LYS A 70 9.18 -1.61 7.08
C LYS A 70 8.13 -1.28 8.12
N SER A 71 7.82 0.00 8.31
CA SER A 71 6.87 0.49 9.31
C SER A 71 5.41 0.51 8.83
N SER A 72 5.18 0.35 7.52
CA SER A 72 3.84 0.43 6.93
C SER A 72 3.51 -0.80 6.08
N LEU A 73 3.02 -1.86 6.72
CA LEU A 73 2.40 -2.99 6.02
C LEU A 73 0.88 -2.81 6.01
N GLN A 74 0.27 -2.86 4.83
CA GLN A 74 -1.19 -2.81 4.65
C GLN A 74 -1.68 -4.05 3.92
N ILE A 75 -2.72 -4.68 4.47
CA ILE A 75 -3.51 -5.72 3.79
C ILE A 75 -4.69 -5.02 3.13
N VAL A 76 -4.84 -5.22 1.84
CA VAL A 76 -5.96 -4.71 1.05
C VAL A 76 -6.83 -5.88 0.60
N LEU A 77 -8.10 -5.85 0.98
CA LEU A 77 -9.12 -6.80 0.55
C LEU A 77 -10.03 -6.15 -0.48
N ILE A 78 -10.22 -6.80 -1.63
CA ILE A 78 -11.19 -6.40 -2.66
C ILE A 78 -12.18 -7.54 -2.79
N ILE A 79 -13.46 -7.29 -2.52
CA ILE A 79 -14.50 -8.33 -2.43
C ILE A 79 -15.87 -7.81 -2.91
N ASP A 80 -16.78 -8.70 -3.30
CA ASP A 80 -18.12 -8.37 -3.78
C ASP A 80 -19.10 -7.95 -2.67
N GLU A 81 -18.98 -8.59 -1.51
CA GLU A 81 -19.78 -8.29 -0.32
C GLU A 81 -18.95 -8.44 0.96
N LEU A 82 -19.06 -7.45 1.84
CA LEU A 82 -18.48 -7.47 3.18
C LEU A 82 -19.39 -6.68 4.12
N SER A 83 -19.90 -7.32 5.17
CA SER A 83 -20.67 -6.60 6.18
C SER A 83 -19.75 -5.72 7.04
N PRO A 84 -20.24 -4.60 7.63
CA PRO A 84 -19.44 -3.77 8.53
C PRO A 84 -18.88 -4.54 9.73
N GLU A 85 -19.63 -5.54 10.23
CA GLU A 85 -19.21 -6.41 11.33
C GLU A 85 -18.06 -7.35 10.90
N GLN A 86 -18.13 -7.90 9.68
CA GLN A 86 -17.06 -8.72 9.12
C GLN A 86 -15.81 -7.88 8.88
N GLU A 87 -15.97 -6.68 8.32
CA GLU A 87 -14.86 -5.74 8.10
C GLU A 87 -14.18 -5.38 9.42
N SER A 88 -14.95 -5.00 10.45
CA SER A 88 -14.44 -4.68 11.79
C SER A 88 -13.71 -5.87 12.40
N THR A 89 -14.28 -7.08 12.28
CA THR A 89 -13.68 -8.31 12.79
C THR A 89 -12.33 -8.59 12.13
N ILE A 90 -12.28 -8.54 10.80
CA ILE A 90 -11.04 -8.77 10.05
C ILE A 90 -10.01 -7.69 10.38
N ARG A 91 -10.42 -6.42 10.44
CA ARG A 91 -9.56 -5.30 10.83
C ARG A 91 -8.93 -5.53 12.19
N ASN A 92 -9.71 -5.97 13.19
CA ASN A 92 -9.19 -6.26 14.53
C ASN A 92 -8.19 -7.42 14.53
N VAL A 93 -8.48 -8.48 13.79
CA VAL A 93 -7.56 -9.63 13.64
C VAL A 93 -6.26 -9.19 12.96
N VAL A 94 -6.34 -8.42 11.87
CA VAL A 94 -5.15 -7.93 11.15
C VAL A 94 -4.33 -6.97 12.02
N ASN A 95 -4.99 -6.02 12.70
CA ASN A 95 -4.32 -5.06 13.56
C ASN A 95 -3.62 -5.70 14.78
N ALA A 96 -4.02 -6.91 15.17
CA ALA A 96 -3.36 -7.66 16.24
C ALA A 96 -1.96 -8.14 15.85
N PHE A 97 -1.68 -8.29 14.55
CA PHE A 97 -0.34 -8.59 14.06
C PHE A 97 0.53 -7.33 14.12
N LYS A 98 1.69 -7.47 14.77
CA LYS A 98 2.65 -6.39 14.95
C LYS A 98 3.85 -6.54 14.02
N LEU A 99 4.31 -5.40 13.52
CA LEU A 99 5.57 -5.25 12.82
C LEU A 99 6.73 -5.22 13.81
N GLU A 100 7.96 -5.28 13.30
CA GLU A 100 9.18 -5.34 14.11
C GLU A 100 9.40 -4.08 14.97
N ASP A 101 8.84 -2.95 14.53
CA ASP A 101 8.84 -1.67 15.23
C ASP A 101 7.68 -1.52 16.24
N GLY A 102 6.84 -2.54 16.37
CA GLY A 102 5.65 -2.53 17.25
C GLY A 102 4.39 -1.91 16.62
N ASN A 103 4.47 -1.38 15.40
CA ASN A 103 3.31 -0.87 14.69
C ASN A 103 2.37 -2.01 14.26
N SER A 104 1.07 -1.73 14.19
CA SER A 104 0.09 -2.71 13.73
C SER A 104 0.08 -2.80 12.20
N VAL A 105 -0.12 -4.01 11.67
CA VAL A 105 -0.44 -4.19 10.25
C VAL A 105 -1.79 -3.52 9.97
N GLY A 106 -1.85 -2.66 8.96
CA GLY A 106 -3.08 -1.97 8.57
C GLY A 106 -4.00 -2.85 7.72
N PHE A 107 -5.30 -2.58 7.77
CA PHE A 107 -6.30 -3.24 6.93
C PHE A 107 -7.18 -2.22 6.20
N LYS A 108 -7.38 -2.44 4.90
CA LYS A 108 -8.35 -1.73 4.08
C LYS A 108 -9.18 -2.74 3.30
N ALA A 109 -10.50 -2.54 3.27
CA ALA A 109 -11.40 -3.31 2.43
C ALA A 109 -12.05 -2.37 1.41
N TYR A 110 -12.28 -2.89 0.21
CA TYR A 110 -13.04 -2.25 -0.85
C TYR A 110 -14.11 -3.22 -1.31
N VAL A 111 -15.37 -2.79 -1.21
CA VAL A 111 -16.50 -3.59 -1.69
C VAL A 111 -16.78 -3.18 -3.13
N VAL A 112 -16.52 -4.09 -4.07
CA VAL A 112 -16.64 -3.84 -5.50
C VAL A 112 -17.83 -4.59 -6.04
N ARG A 113 -18.84 -3.85 -6.52
CA ARG A 113 -20.05 -4.42 -7.12
C ARG A 113 -20.08 -4.18 -8.62
N LEU A 114 -20.29 -5.25 -9.37
CA LEU A 114 -20.63 -5.15 -10.79
C LEU A 114 -22.10 -4.74 -10.91
N GLN A 115 -22.34 -3.59 -11.52
CA GLN A 115 -23.66 -3.07 -11.80
C GLN A 115 -23.91 -3.17 -13.31
N GLN A 116 -25.04 -3.74 -13.70
CA GLN A 116 -25.48 -3.72 -15.09
C GLN A 116 -26.35 -2.48 -15.32
N ARG A 117 -25.99 -1.67 -16.31
CA ARG A 117 -26.82 -0.57 -16.78
C ARG A 117 -27.93 -1.16 -17.64
N LEU A 118 -29.17 -1.02 -17.19
CA LEU A 118 -30.35 -1.39 -17.98
C LEU A 118 -30.62 -0.29 -19.01
N GLN A 119 -30.24 -0.52 -20.28
CA GLN A 119 -30.74 0.27 -21.41
C GLN A 119 -31.99 -0.41 -21.94
N THR A 120 -33.14 0.27 -21.87
CA THR A 120 -34.43 -0.25 -22.34
C THR A 120 -34.64 -0.10 -23.86
N ILE A 121 -33.70 0.51 -24.58
CA ILE A 121 -33.89 0.93 -25.99
C ILE A 121 -32.84 0.36 -26.95
N ASP A 122 -31.59 0.15 -26.52
CA ASP A 122 -30.53 -0.49 -27.30
C ASP A 122 -30.04 -1.76 -26.60
N GLY A 123 -29.90 -2.86 -27.36
CA GLY A 123 -29.62 -4.21 -26.85
C GLY A 123 -28.20 -4.47 -26.32
N ASP A 124 -27.39 -3.43 -26.13
CA ASP A 124 -26.03 -3.56 -25.61
C ASP A 124 -25.99 -3.46 -24.08
N ALA A 125 -25.59 -4.55 -23.43
CA ALA A 125 -25.37 -4.55 -21.99
C ALA A 125 -24.09 -3.77 -21.64
N GLN A 126 -24.25 -2.61 -21.00
CA GLN A 126 -23.14 -1.87 -20.41
C GLN A 126 -22.98 -2.26 -18.93
N TYR A 127 -21.79 -2.73 -18.54
CA TYR A 127 -21.46 -3.03 -17.15
C TYR A 127 -20.59 -1.92 -16.55
N ALA A 128 -20.82 -1.59 -15.28
CA ALA A 128 -20.03 -0.65 -14.51
C ALA A 128 -19.56 -1.30 -13.19
N LEU A 129 -18.38 -0.93 -12.71
CA LEU A 129 -17.90 -1.33 -11.38
C LEU A 129 -18.08 -0.15 -10.44
N SER A 130 -18.80 -0.36 -9.33
CA SER A 130 -18.90 0.61 -8.24
C SER A 130 -18.04 0.15 -7.06
N VAL A 131 -17.33 1.08 -6.43
CA VAL A 131 -16.53 0.85 -5.22
C VAL A 131 -17.21 1.53 -4.03
N GLN A 132 -17.38 0.82 -2.92
CA GLN A 132 -17.84 1.32 -1.63
C GLN A 132 -16.78 1.10 -0.56
#